data_AF-A0A7T4QRA4-F1
#
_entry.id   AF-A0A7T4QRA4-F1
#
_cell.length_a   1.000
_cell.length_b   1.000
_cell.length_c   1.000
_cell.angle_alpha   90.00
_cell.angle_beta   90.00
_cell.angle_gamma   90.00
#
_symmetry.space_group_name_H-M   'P 1'
#
loop_
_entity.id
_entity.type
_entity.pdbx_description
1 polymer ?
#
loop_
_entity_poly.entity_id
_entity_poly.type
_entity_poly.pdbx_seq_one_letter_code
_entity_poly.pdbx_strand_id
1 'polypeptide(L)'
;MRPVIKGYLGELTIRFILSFLNKKEYKVINNVRVFHNGIMAQIDHLIVSRFGLFVIDTKTYKGWIFGNENAYQWKQVIFNNTFRLYNPIRQNLGYTKALQANLNEYPDLDYFPIVVFTHGSKLKVNSSFPVIKYYNLLKIIKSVKDENVSQEIRVNI
;
A
#
# COMPACT_ATOMS: atom_id res chain seq x y z
N MET A 1 16.99 5.59 9.38
CA MET A 1 16.36 4.51 10.16
C MET A 1 14.91 4.89 10.45
N ARG A 2 13.91 4.16 9.94
CA ARG A 2 12.51 4.36 10.38
C ARG A 2 12.42 3.89 11.84
N PRO A 3 11.90 4.70 12.78
CA PRO A 3 11.69 4.22 14.14
C PRO A 3 10.68 3.06 14.10
N VAL A 4 11.12 1.85 14.47
CA VAL A 4 10.34 0.60 14.38
C VAL A 4 8.99 0.73 15.10
N ILE A 5 8.98 1.37 16.27
CA ILE A 5 7.77 1.60 17.09
C ILE A 5 6.74 2.48 16.35
N LYS A 6 7.19 3.51 15.60
CA LYS A 6 6.28 4.38 14.86
C LYS A 6 5.67 3.71 13.65
N GLY A 7 6.43 2.81 12.99
CA GLY A 7 5.92 1.98 11.90
C GLY A 7 4.77 1.08 12.38
N TYR A 8 5.02 0.34 13.47
CA TYR A 8 4.05 -0.58 14.05
C TYR A 8 2.71 0.06 14.44
N LEU A 9 2.71 1.24 15.07
CA LEU A 9 1.47 1.95 15.40
C LEU A 9 0.68 2.39 14.15
N GLY A 10 1.40 2.71 13.07
CA GLY A 10 0.79 3.00 11.79
C GLY A 10 0.07 1.79 11.21
N GLU A 11 0.76 0.65 11.16
CA GLU A 11 0.22 -0.63 10.69
C GLU A 11 -0.99 -1.09 11.53
N LEU A 12 -0.96 -0.91 12.85
CA LEU A 12 -2.11 -1.20 13.72
C LEU A 12 -3.32 -0.33 13.38
N THR A 13 -3.10 0.96 13.09
CA THR A 13 -4.18 1.87 12.68
C THR A 13 -4.83 1.39 11.38
N ILE A 14 -4.02 1.01 10.39
CA ILE A 14 -4.52 0.52 9.10
C ILE A 14 -5.22 -0.83 9.26
N ARG A 15 -4.64 -1.77 10.03
CA ARG A 15 -5.26 -3.05 10.35
C ARG A 15 -6.64 -2.90 10.99
N PHE A 16 -6.79 -1.96 11.93
CA PHE A 16 -8.09 -1.66 12.54
C PHE A 16 -9.09 -1.15 11.49
N ILE A 17 -8.69 -0.20 10.63
CA ILE A 17 -9.56 0.32 9.56
C ILE A 17 -9.98 -0.79 8.59
N LEU A 18 -9.05 -1.64 8.18
CA LEU A 18 -9.34 -2.74 7.27
C LEU A 18 -10.28 -3.80 7.87
N SER A 19 -10.38 -3.89 9.21
CA SER A 19 -11.30 -4.81 9.88
C SER A 19 -12.78 -4.52 9.62
N PHE A 20 -13.11 -3.30 9.15
CA PHE A 20 -14.46 -2.89 8.76
C PHE A 20 -14.84 -3.30 7.32
N LEU A 21 -13.97 -3.99 6.58
CA LEU A 21 -14.32 -4.56 5.28
C LEU A 21 -15.20 -5.81 5.45
N ASN A 22 -16.07 -6.05 4.47
CA ASN A 22 -16.90 -7.26 4.45
C ASN A 22 -16.01 -8.50 4.25
N LYS A 23 -15.92 -9.35 5.28
CA LYS A 23 -15.05 -10.54 5.29
C LYS A 23 -15.40 -11.58 4.22
N LYS A 24 -16.61 -11.56 3.66
CA LYS A 24 -16.99 -12.44 2.53
C LYS A 24 -16.37 -11.98 1.21
N GLU A 25 -16.12 -10.67 1.07
CA GLU A 25 -15.62 -10.05 -0.15
C GLU A 25 -14.11 -9.79 -0.10
N TYR A 26 -13.58 -9.51 1.10
CA TYR A 26 -12.19 -9.10 1.31
C TYR A 26 -11.50 -9.95 2.38
N LYS A 27 -10.41 -10.62 2.00
CA LYS A 27 -9.49 -11.31 2.92
C LYS A 27 -8.27 -10.41 3.13
N VAL A 28 -7.99 -10.03 4.36
CA VAL A 28 -6.86 -9.15 4.72
C VAL A 28 -5.72 -9.98 5.31
N ILE A 29 -4.55 -9.91 4.70
CA ILE A 29 -3.32 -10.58 5.13
C ILE A 29 -2.30 -9.50 5.49
N ASN A 30 -1.75 -9.53 6.70
CA ASN A 30 -0.83 -8.50 7.19
C ASN A 30 0.61 -9.02 7.18
N ASN A 31 1.58 -8.13 6.97
CA ASN A 31 3.01 -8.43 7.03
C ASN A 31 3.45 -9.54 6.06
N VAL A 32 2.95 -9.49 4.82
CA VAL A 32 3.31 -10.44 3.77
C VAL A 32 4.76 -10.19 3.36
N ARG A 33 5.55 -11.26 3.30
CA ARG A 33 6.93 -11.24 2.82
C ARG A 33 7.04 -12.14 1.59
N VAL A 34 7.54 -11.58 0.51
CA VAL A 34 7.80 -12.31 -0.74
C VAL A 34 9.23 -12.02 -1.19
N PHE A 35 9.83 -12.96 -1.90
CA PHE A 35 11.18 -12.80 -2.44
C PHE A 35 11.13 -12.73 -3.96
N HIS A 36 11.92 -11.83 -4.54
CA HIS A 36 12.12 -11.77 -5.98
C HIS A 36 13.61 -11.48 -6.25
N ASN A 37 14.27 -12.35 -7.01
CA ASN A 37 15.71 -12.26 -7.31
C ASN A 37 16.59 -12.08 -6.06
N GLY A 38 16.29 -12.80 -4.98
CA GLY A 38 17.01 -12.73 -3.71
C GLY A 38 16.72 -11.48 -2.86
N ILE A 39 15.85 -10.57 -3.33
CA ILE A 39 15.45 -9.37 -2.59
C ILE A 39 14.10 -9.61 -1.92
N MET A 40 14.01 -9.36 -0.62
CA MET A 40 12.76 -9.42 0.13
C MET A 40 11.93 -8.15 -0.10
N ALA A 41 10.67 -8.32 -0.49
CA ALA A 41 9.64 -7.30 -0.40
C ALA A 41 8.74 -7.56 0.81
N GLN A 42 8.50 -6.52 1.61
CA GLN A 42 7.56 -6.56 2.73
C GLN A 42 6.35 -5.69 2.39
N ILE A 43 5.18 -6.32 2.36
CA ILE A 43 3.89 -5.68 2.13
C ILE A 43 3.16 -5.61 3.47
N ASP A 44 2.84 -4.39 3.92
CA ASP A 44 2.24 -4.18 5.24
C ASP A 44 0.84 -4.82 5.31
N HIS A 45 0.02 -4.59 4.28
CA HIS A 45 -1.29 -5.24 4.14
C HIS A 45 -1.56 -5.63 2.69
N LEU A 46 -1.87 -6.89 2.46
CA LEU A 46 -2.40 -7.43 1.21
C LEU A 46 -3.89 -7.71 1.40
N ILE A 47 -4.72 -7.21 0.49
CA ILE A 47 -6.15 -7.54 0.47
C ILE A 47 -6.43 -8.37 -0.77
N VAL A 48 -6.96 -9.57 -0.55
CA VAL A 48 -7.44 -10.45 -1.61
C VAL A 48 -8.94 -10.27 -1.75
N SER A 49 -9.41 -9.94 -2.95
CA SER A 49 -10.82 -9.71 -3.25
C SER A 49 -11.20 -10.27 -4.62
N ARG A 50 -12.50 -10.30 -4.94
CA ARG A 50 -12.97 -10.62 -6.31
C ARG A 50 -12.63 -9.57 -7.36
N PHE A 51 -12.21 -8.38 -6.92
CA PHE A 51 -11.84 -7.27 -7.79
C PHE A 51 -10.34 -7.23 -8.11
N GLY A 52 -9.52 -8.00 -7.40
CA GLY A 52 -8.06 -7.98 -7.50
C GLY A 52 -7.36 -7.89 -6.14
N LEU A 53 -6.05 -7.63 -6.19
CA LEU A 53 -5.14 -7.59 -5.05
C LEU A 53 -4.76 -6.16 -4.67
N PHE A 54 -5.14 -5.69 -3.49
CA PHE A 54 -4.72 -4.37 -3.01
C PHE A 54 -3.42 -4.49 -2.22
N VAL A 55 -2.37 -3.83 -2.70
CA VAL A 55 -1.02 -3.87 -2.11
C VAL A 55 -0.79 -2.58 -1.34
N ILE A 56 -0.97 -2.62 -0.02
CA ILE A 56 -0.98 -1.43 0.83
C ILE A 56 0.35 -1.26 1.54
N ASP A 57 0.90 -0.05 1.44
CA ASP A 57 2.13 0.39 2.11
C ASP A 57 1.83 1.57 3.04
N THR A 58 2.17 1.42 4.31
CA THR A 58 1.79 2.33 5.39
C THR A 58 2.93 3.28 5.74
N LYS A 59 2.63 4.59 5.70
CA LYS A 59 3.59 5.67 5.96
C LYS A 59 3.17 6.48 7.18
N THR A 60 4.11 6.65 8.12
CA THR A 60 3.89 7.37 9.39
C THR A 60 4.66 8.70 9.45
N TYR A 61 4.94 9.30 8.28
CA TYR A 61 5.62 10.58 8.19
C TYR A 61 4.74 11.72 8.71
N LYS A 62 5.37 12.75 9.27
CA LYS A 62 4.73 13.99 9.73
C LYS A 62 5.08 15.17 8.84
N GLY A 63 4.33 16.27 8.97
CA GLY A 63 4.59 17.51 8.25
C GLY A 63 4.07 17.47 6.82
N TRP A 64 4.57 18.37 5.97
CA TRP A 64 4.14 18.44 4.58
C TRP A 64 4.94 17.44 3.74
N ILE A 65 4.23 16.63 2.96
CA ILE A 65 4.82 15.66 2.03
C ILE A 65 4.54 16.15 0.63
N PHE A 66 5.60 16.57 -0.08
CA PHE A 66 5.55 16.99 -1.47
C PHE A 66 6.11 15.89 -2.34
N GLY A 67 5.36 15.48 -3.35
CA GLY A 67 5.72 14.35 -4.19
C GLY A 67 5.18 14.47 -5.60
N ASN A 68 5.88 13.81 -6.52
CA ASN A 68 5.41 13.54 -7.87
C ASN A 68 5.68 12.06 -8.15
N GLU A 69 4.76 11.38 -8.84
CA GLU A 69 4.90 9.95 -9.13
C GLU A 69 6.18 9.58 -9.90
N ASN A 70 6.64 10.47 -10.78
CA ASN A 70 7.83 10.25 -11.62
C ASN A 70 9.15 10.64 -10.93
N ALA A 71 9.09 11.29 -9.76
CA ALA A 71 10.30 11.72 -9.05
C ALA A 71 11.00 10.54 -8.37
N TYR A 72 12.33 10.52 -8.38
CA TYR A 72 13.12 9.52 -7.65
C TYR A 72 12.96 9.67 -6.12
N GLN A 73 12.94 10.91 -5.64
CA GLN A 73 12.72 11.25 -4.23
C GLN A 73 11.65 12.31 -4.08
N TRP A 74 10.96 12.23 -2.95
CA TRP A 74 10.00 13.20 -2.46
C TRP A 74 10.64 14.07 -1.38
N LYS A 75 9.93 15.15 -1.03
CA LYS A 75 10.35 16.12 -0.03
C LYS A 75 9.40 16.07 1.16
N GLN A 76 9.95 15.93 2.36
CA GLN A 76 9.25 16.07 3.63
C GLN A 76 9.68 17.38 4.28
N VAL A 77 8.73 18.22 4.70
CA VAL A 77 8.99 19.47 5.43
C VAL A 77 8.37 19.40 6.81
N ILE A 78 9.19 19.56 7.84
CA ILE A 78 8.76 19.65 9.24
C ILE A 78 9.31 20.96 9.80
N PHE A 79 8.42 21.92 10.09
CA PHE A 79 8.81 23.29 10.42
C PHE A 79 9.78 23.86 9.37
N ASN A 80 10.99 24.24 9.77
CA ASN A 80 12.00 24.81 8.87
C ASN A 80 12.95 23.75 8.28
N ASN A 81 12.78 22.47 8.65
CA ASN A 81 13.66 21.40 8.21
C ASN A 81 13.08 20.66 7.00
N THR A 82 13.92 20.42 6.00
CA THR A 82 13.59 19.66 4.80
C THR A 82 14.35 18.34 4.77
N PHE A 83 13.64 17.24 4.54
CA PHE A 83 14.20 15.90 4.41
C PHE A 83 13.83 15.28 3.06
N ARG A 84 14.72 14.45 2.53
CA ARG A 84 14.45 13.65 1.34
C ARG A 84 13.84 12.32 1.74
N LEU A 85 12.84 11.88 0.99
CA LEU A 85 12.11 10.63 1.17
C LEU A 85 12.21 9.84 -0.13
N TYR A 86 12.62 8.58 -0.11
CA TYR A 86 12.49 7.75 -1.31
C TYR A 86 11.02 7.65 -1.71
N ASN A 87 10.72 7.78 -3.01
CA ASN A 87 9.36 7.83 -3.52
C ASN A 87 8.55 6.58 -3.07
N PRO A 88 7.53 6.74 -2.20
CA PRO A 88 6.70 5.65 -1.71
C PRO A 88 5.97 4.88 -2.81
N ILE A 89 5.57 5.52 -3.91
CA ILE A 89 4.92 4.85 -5.03
C ILE A 89 5.90 3.88 -5.69
N ARG A 90 7.14 4.33 -5.95
CA ARG A 90 8.16 3.46 -6.55
C ARG A 90 8.52 2.30 -5.63
N GLN A 91 8.50 2.51 -4.31
CA GLN A 91 8.66 1.44 -3.34
C GLN A 91 7.53 0.42 -3.42
N ASN A 92 6.27 0.87 -3.36
CA ASN A 92 5.11 -0.01 -3.41
C ASN A 92 5.03 -0.78 -4.74
N LEU A 93 5.27 -0.12 -5.88
CA LEU A 93 5.36 -0.78 -7.20
C LEU A 93 6.43 -1.88 -7.24
N GLY A 94 7.55 -1.70 -6.54
CA GLY A 94 8.55 -2.75 -6.38
C GLY A 94 8.01 -3.97 -5.63
N TYR A 95 7.23 -3.75 -4.57
CA TYR A 95 6.57 -4.82 -3.84
C TYR A 95 5.51 -5.53 -4.67
N THR A 96 4.71 -4.77 -5.42
CA THR A 96 3.72 -5.32 -6.36
C THR A 96 4.37 -6.21 -7.40
N LYS A 97 5.50 -5.77 -7.98
CA LYS A 97 6.27 -6.60 -8.94
C LYS A 97 6.79 -7.89 -8.32
N ALA A 98 7.29 -7.82 -7.08
CA ALA A 98 7.74 -9.01 -6.38
C ALA A 98 6.58 -9.97 -6.10
N LEU A 99 5.41 -9.46 -5.71
CA LEU A 99 4.20 -10.26 -5.53
C LEU A 99 3.73 -10.90 -6.84
N GLN A 100 3.68 -10.14 -7.94
CA GLN A 100 3.37 -10.62 -9.27
C GLN A 100 4.27 -11.78 -9.70
N ALA A 101 5.57 -11.67 -9.44
CA ALA A 101 6.51 -12.74 -9.75
C ALA A 101 6.28 -14.03 -8.94
N ASN A 102 5.70 -13.93 -7.74
CA ASN A 102 5.35 -15.08 -6.90
C ASN A 102 3.95 -15.65 -7.22
N LEU A 103 3.14 -14.94 -7.99
CA LEU A 103 1.79 -15.34 -8.42
C LEU A 103 1.71 -15.39 -9.96
N ASN A 104 2.82 -15.77 -10.61
CA ASN A 104 2.95 -15.77 -12.06
C ASN A 104 2.04 -16.79 -12.77
N GLU A 105 1.54 -17.78 -12.04
CA GLU A 105 0.50 -18.73 -12.47
C GLU A 105 -0.88 -18.08 -12.65
N TYR A 106 -1.07 -16.85 -12.15
CA TYR A 106 -2.30 -16.06 -12.29
C TYR A 106 -2.02 -14.73 -13.02
N PRO A 107 -1.72 -14.75 -14.34
CA PRO A 107 -1.26 -13.57 -15.08
C PRO A 107 -2.31 -12.46 -15.21
N ASP A 108 -3.60 -12.81 -15.14
CA ASP A 108 -4.72 -11.87 -15.30
C ASP A 108 -5.14 -11.19 -13.99
N LEU A 109 -4.37 -11.39 -12.90
CA LEU A 109 -4.65 -10.71 -11.64
C LEU A 109 -4.39 -9.21 -11.75
N ASP A 110 -5.40 -8.43 -11.39
CA ASP A 110 -5.23 -6.99 -11.17
C ASP A 110 -4.60 -6.70 -9.82
N TYR A 111 -3.67 -5.74 -9.82
CA TYR A 111 -2.96 -5.28 -8.63
C TYR A 111 -3.18 -3.78 -8.43
N PHE A 112 -3.64 -3.41 -7.24
CA PHE A 112 -3.92 -2.03 -6.85
C PHE A 112 -2.92 -1.57 -5.78
N PRO A 113 -1.77 -1.01 -6.18
CA PRO A 113 -0.83 -0.41 -5.24
C PRO A 113 -1.43 0.84 -4.59
N ILE A 114 -1.45 0.88 -3.25
CA ILE A 114 -1.96 2.02 -2.48
C ILE A 114 -0.94 2.43 -1.42
N VAL A 115 -0.55 3.70 -1.44
CA VAL A 115 0.28 4.29 -0.39
C VAL A 115 -0.62 5.03 0.59
N VAL A 116 -0.61 4.62 1.86
CA VAL A 116 -1.47 5.20 2.90
C VAL A 116 -0.63 5.94 3.92
N PHE A 117 -0.90 7.22 4.09
CA PHE A 117 -0.32 8.02 5.16
C PHE A 117 -1.26 8.08 6.37
N THR A 118 -0.73 7.75 7.54
CA THR A 118 -1.47 7.80 8.82
C THR A 118 -1.55 9.23 9.35
N HIS A 119 -1.46 9.46 10.66
CA HIS A 119 -1.66 10.77 11.27
C HIS A 119 -0.47 11.72 11.04
N GLY A 120 -0.73 13.03 11.04
CA GLY A 120 0.32 14.06 11.16
C GLY A 120 0.98 14.53 9.87
N SER A 121 0.67 13.94 8.71
CA SER A 121 1.08 14.49 7.40
C SER A 121 -0.01 15.30 6.69
N LYS A 122 0.41 16.31 5.93
CA LYS A 122 -0.38 16.98 4.89
C LYS A 122 0.21 16.63 3.52
N LEU A 123 -0.58 16.05 2.64
CA LEU A 123 -0.11 15.57 1.33
C LEU A 123 -0.28 16.66 0.27
N LYS A 124 0.78 16.90 -0.49
CA LYS A 124 0.82 17.73 -1.70
C LYS A 124 1.49 16.91 -2.80
N VAL A 125 0.78 15.89 -3.26
CA VAL A 125 1.30 14.88 -4.18
C VAL A 125 0.53 14.96 -5.50
N ASN A 126 1.27 15.03 -6.61
CA ASN A 126 0.71 14.87 -7.96
C ASN A 126 0.98 13.45 -8.44
N SER A 127 -0.09 12.66 -8.60
CA SER A 127 0.00 11.23 -8.88
C SER A 127 -1.33 10.69 -9.38
N SER A 128 -1.28 9.80 -10.36
CA SER A 128 -2.36 8.91 -10.79
C SER A 128 -2.54 7.73 -9.84
N PHE A 129 -1.46 7.28 -9.18
CA PHE A 129 -1.52 6.26 -8.15
C PHE A 129 -2.16 6.77 -6.86
N PRO A 130 -2.95 5.96 -6.14
CA PRO A 130 -3.54 6.34 -4.86
C PRO A 130 -2.49 6.61 -3.78
N VAL A 131 -2.28 7.88 -3.46
CA VAL A 131 -1.49 8.34 -2.30
C VAL A 131 -2.42 9.10 -1.36
N ILE A 132 -2.90 8.41 -0.34
CA ILE A 132 -4.07 8.85 0.41
C ILE A 132 -3.82 8.93 1.90
N LYS A 133 -4.72 9.62 2.60
CA LYS A 133 -4.81 9.56 4.06
C LYS A 133 -5.63 8.33 4.48
N TYR A 134 -5.29 7.77 5.65
CA TYR A 134 -5.94 6.56 6.19
C TYR A 134 -7.47 6.60 6.19
N TYR A 135 -8.08 7.78 6.44
CA TYR A 135 -9.54 7.93 6.49
C TYR A 135 -10.22 7.77 5.13
N ASN A 136 -9.48 7.87 4.02
CA ASN A 136 -9.99 7.60 2.67
C ASN A 136 -9.80 6.15 2.21
N LEU A 137 -9.11 5.31 3.00
CA LEU A 137 -8.69 3.97 2.57
C LEU A 137 -9.87 3.08 2.16
N LEU A 138 -10.89 2.98 3.02
CA LEU A 138 -12.06 2.15 2.73
C LEU A 138 -12.84 2.66 1.52
N LYS A 139 -12.90 3.98 1.31
CA LYS A 139 -13.57 4.58 0.15
C LYS A 139 -12.88 4.17 -1.16
N ILE A 140 -11.55 4.18 -1.19
CA ILE A 140 -10.75 3.81 -2.37
C ILE A 140 -10.84 2.31 -2.65
N ILE A 141 -10.73 1.46 -1.61
CA ILE A 141 -10.88 0.01 -1.80
C ILE A 141 -12.25 -0.33 -2.39
N LYS A 142 -13.32 0.28 -1.85
CA LYS A 142 -14.70 0.03 -2.28
C LYS A 142 -15.09 0.72 -3.60
N SER A 143 -14.24 1.60 -4.16
CA SER A 143 -14.54 2.22 -5.45
C SER A 143 -14.19 1.34 -6.64
N VAL A 144 -13.35 0.32 -6.44
CA VAL A 144 -13.08 -0.70 -7.45
C VAL A 144 -14.27 -1.66 -7.51
N LYS A 145 -14.80 -1.88 -8.72
CA LYS A 145 -16.03 -2.66 -8.94
C LYS A 145 -15.90 -3.75 -10.00
N ASP A 146 -14.88 -3.68 -10.85
CA ASP A 146 -14.69 -4.63 -11.93
C ASP A 146 -14.21 -5.98 -11.36
N GLU A 147 -15.00 -7.03 -11.58
CA GLU A 147 -14.75 -8.36 -11.04
C GLU A 147 -13.87 -9.16 -11.99
N ASN A 148 -12.60 -9.34 -11.64
CA ASN A 148 -11.61 -10.03 -12.48
C ASN A 148 -10.94 -11.22 -11.78
N VAL A 149 -11.36 -11.60 -10.57
CA VAL A 149 -10.75 -12.72 -9.82
C VAL A 149 -11.77 -13.76 -9.38
N SER A 150 -11.57 -15.00 -9.83
CA SER A 150 -12.41 -16.16 -9.49
C SER A 150 -12.27 -16.56 -8.01
N GLN A 151 -13.27 -17.29 -7.49
CA GLN A 151 -13.20 -17.85 -6.12
C GLN A 151 -12.02 -18.81 -5.94
N GLU A 152 -11.74 -19.66 -6.93
CA GLU A 152 -10.65 -20.63 -6.90
C GLU A 152 -9.29 -19.93 -6.68
N ILE A 153 -9.02 -18.89 -7.45
CA ILE A 153 -7.77 -18.12 -7.33
C ILE A 153 -7.67 -17.48 -5.93
N ARG A 154 -8.76 -16.91 -5.40
CA ARG A 154 -8.77 -16.26 -4.07
C ARG A 154 -8.49 -17.21 -2.91
N VAL A 155 -8.78 -18.50 -3.06
CA VAL A 155 -8.52 -19.52 -2.03
C VAL A 155 -7.05 -19.93 -2.04
N ASN A 156 -6.43 -19.96 -3.22
CA ASN A 156 -5.04 -20.39 -3.42
C ASN A 156 -4.00 -19.29 -3.09
N ILE A 157 -4.44 -18.03 -2.97
CA ILE A 157 -3.63 -16.88 -2.49
C ILE A 157 -3.73 -16.74 -0.96
#